data_AF-A0A5Q5BJ88-F1
#
_entry.id   AF-A0A5Q5BJ88-F1
#
_cell.length_a   1.000
_cell.length_b   1.000
_cell.length_c   1.000
_cell.angle_alpha   90.00
_cell.angle_beta   90.00
_cell.angle_gamma   90.00
#
_symmetry.space_group_name_H-M   'P 1'
#
loop_
_entity.id
_entity.type
_entity.pdbx_description
1 polymer ?
#
loop_
_entity_poly.entity_id
_entity_poly.type
_entity_poly.pdbx_seq_one_letter_code
_entity_poly.pdbx_strand_id
1 'polypeptide(L)'
;MSYPSWPPYPPPPAYPRTTNAWAVAALVCAFLFAPLGIVFGHLSLSQIKRTGEDGRGLALAGLIIGYVMTALTVIVVVFSVLFLVAVAQHVGELRVDDGSTRSAAPPSGDRLPAFVAPRNLGANCQYPKGDLPAGAPVTPPRTGRVPTDPAKISASVSTSQGNIGLELDNGKSPCTVNNFASLAQQGFFDDTTCHRLTTARSLKVLQCGDPTGTGAGGPGYRFPNEYPTSQYRLSDPGLRRPVVYPRGTLVMANTGPGTNGSQFMLVYGDTLLPPTYTVFGTVDSTGLATLDRIAARGVAGGADDGKPAAEVKIISARLD
;
A
#
# COMPACT_ATOMS: atom_id res chain seq x y z
N MET A 1 -21.24 49.52 -93.21
CA MET A 1 -20.22 49.64 -92.15
C MET A 1 -20.82 49.08 -90.88
N SER A 2 -20.39 47.91 -90.45
CA SER A 2 -20.85 47.25 -89.22
C SER A 2 -19.88 47.60 -88.08
N TYR A 3 -20.38 48.19 -87.00
CA TYR A 3 -19.55 48.47 -85.81
C TYR A 3 -19.37 47.18 -84.98
N PRO A 4 -18.16 46.90 -84.47
CA PRO A 4 -17.93 45.75 -83.62
C PRO A 4 -18.48 45.98 -82.21
N SER A 5 -19.22 44.99 -81.69
CA SER A 5 -19.71 44.96 -80.31
C SER A 5 -18.61 44.50 -79.36
N TRP A 6 -18.26 45.34 -78.38
CA TRP A 6 -17.32 45.00 -77.32
C TRP A 6 -17.96 44.05 -76.29
N PRO A 7 -17.23 43.05 -75.77
CA PRO A 7 -17.73 42.17 -74.72
C PRO A 7 -17.93 42.92 -73.39
N PRO A 8 -18.91 42.52 -72.56
CA PRO A 8 -19.19 43.17 -71.28
C PRO A 8 -18.03 43.03 -70.30
N TYR A 9 -17.78 44.09 -69.52
CA TYR A 9 -16.76 44.11 -68.47
C TYR A 9 -16.99 43.00 -67.43
N PRO A 10 -15.94 42.29 -66.99
CA PRO A 10 -16.06 41.35 -65.88
C PRO A 10 -16.43 42.10 -64.59
N PRO A 11 -17.27 41.51 -63.72
CA PRO A 11 -17.61 42.11 -62.44
C PRO A 11 -16.35 42.27 -61.57
N PRO A 12 -16.27 43.33 -60.73
CA PRO A 12 -15.14 43.52 -59.85
C PRO A 12 -14.99 42.33 -58.89
N PRO A 13 -13.75 41.97 -58.50
CA PRO A 13 -13.52 40.91 -57.53
C PRO A 13 -14.16 41.26 -56.19
N ALA A 14 -14.85 40.30 -55.58
CA ALA A 14 -15.42 40.47 -54.24
C ALA A 14 -14.27 40.66 -53.22
N TYR A 15 -14.34 41.72 -52.42
CA TYR A 15 -13.38 41.93 -51.34
C TYR A 15 -13.49 40.81 -50.30
N PRO A 16 -12.36 40.22 -49.85
CA PRO A 16 -12.38 39.20 -48.81
C PRO A 16 -12.87 39.82 -47.50
N ARG A 17 -13.89 39.19 -46.90
CA ARG A 17 -14.39 39.57 -45.57
C ARG A 17 -13.43 39.08 -44.50
N THR A 18 -13.11 39.94 -43.54
CA THR A 18 -12.27 39.59 -42.40
C THR A 18 -13.09 38.80 -41.37
N THR A 19 -12.47 37.77 -40.79
CA THR A 19 -13.10 37.00 -39.70
C THR A 19 -12.93 37.74 -38.37
N ASN A 20 -14.00 37.84 -37.59
CA ASN A 20 -13.97 38.55 -36.31
C ASN A 20 -13.00 37.87 -35.31
N ALA A 21 -12.03 38.62 -34.79
CA ALA A 21 -11.01 38.11 -33.87
C ALA A 21 -11.60 37.53 -32.57
N TRP A 22 -12.74 38.05 -32.10
CA TRP A 22 -13.42 37.55 -30.92
C TRP A 22 -14.10 36.20 -31.15
N ALA A 23 -14.47 35.87 -32.39
CA ALA A 23 -15.02 34.55 -32.72
C ALA A 23 -13.93 33.46 -32.64
N VAL A 24 -12.70 33.78 -33.04
CA VAL A 24 -11.54 32.89 -32.88
C VAL A 24 -11.16 32.75 -31.40
N ALA A 25 -11.12 33.87 -30.66
CA ALA A 25 -10.87 33.85 -29.22
C ALA A 25 -11.93 33.03 -28.45
N ALA A 26 -13.20 33.13 -28.83
CA ALA A 26 -14.27 32.34 -28.23
C ALA A 26 -14.04 30.84 -28.37
N LEU A 27 -13.60 30.38 -29.54
CA LEU A 27 -13.32 28.96 -29.78
C LEU A 27 -12.11 28.47 -28.97
N VAL A 28 -11.01 29.24 -28.94
CA VAL A 28 -9.79 28.86 -28.19
C VAL A 28 -10.06 28.85 -26.68
N CYS A 29 -10.75 29.88 -26.17
CA CYS A 29 -11.07 29.97 -24.75
C CYS A 29 -12.07 28.90 -24.30
N ALA A 30 -12.96 28.39 -25.17
CA ALA A 30 -13.90 27.34 -24.82
C ALA A 30 -13.21 26.05 -24.33
N PHE A 31 -11.99 25.76 -24.80
CA PHE A 31 -11.20 24.60 -24.37
C PHE A 31 -10.27 24.88 -23.18
N LEU A 32 -9.72 26.09 -23.09
CA LEU A 32 -8.75 26.45 -22.03
C LEU A 32 -9.43 26.91 -20.74
N PHE A 33 -10.52 27.67 -20.87
CA PHE A 33 -11.27 28.22 -19.75
C PHE A 33 -12.71 28.52 -20.19
N ALA A 34 -13.55 27.49 -20.12
CA ALA A 34 -14.90 27.47 -20.69
C ALA A 34 -15.78 28.71 -20.36
N PRO A 35 -15.74 29.30 -19.15
CA PRO A 35 -16.50 30.52 -18.86
C PRO A 35 -16.11 31.73 -19.73
N LEU A 36 -14.82 31.88 -20.07
CA LEU A 36 -14.36 32.96 -20.97
C LEU A 36 -14.79 32.71 -22.42
N GLY A 37 -14.85 31.45 -22.85
CA GLY A 37 -15.39 31.07 -24.17
C GLY A 37 -16.85 31.51 -24.37
N ILE A 38 -17.67 31.40 -23.32
CA ILE A 38 -19.08 31.85 -23.34
C ILE A 38 -19.17 33.38 -23.49
N VAL A 39 -18.36 34.12 -22.72
CA VAL A 39 -18.34 35.60 -22.76
C VAL A 39 -17.93 36.11 -24.14
N PHE A 40 -16.83 35.59 -24.70
CA PHE A 40 -16.37 35.98 -26.04
C PHE A 40 -17.31 35.51 -27.15
N GLY A 41 -17.98 34.37 -26.98
CA GLY A 41 -19.02 33.90 -27.91
C GLY A 41 -20.19 34.88 -28.02
N HIS A 42 -20.70 35.39 -26.90
CA HIS A 42 -21.77 36.40 -26.92
C HIS A 42 -21.31 37.76 -27.48
N LEU A 43 -20.09 38.21 -27.12
CA LEU A 43 -19.52 39.46 -27.62
C LEU A 43 -19.30 39.44 -29.13
N SER A 44 -18.75 38.33 -29.66
CA SER A 44 -18.50 38.16 -31.10
C SER A 44 -19.81 38.11 -31.90
N LEU A 45 -20.85 37.42 -31.41
CA LEU A 45 -22.16 37.41 -32.06
C LEU A 45 -22.81 38.80 -32.13
N SER A 46 -22.64 39.61 -31.08
CA SER A 46 -23.12 41.00 -31.06
C SER A 46 -22.34 41.90 -32.02
N GLN A 47 -21.02 41.76 -32.08
CA GLN A 47 -20.17 42.51 -33.02
C GLN A 47 -20.45 42.12 -34.46
N ILE A 48 -20.47 40.82 -34.79
CA ILE A 48 -20.76 40.31 -36.15
C ILE A 48 -22.10 40.84 -36.67
N LYS A 49 -23.11 40.95 -35.80
CA LYS A 49 -24.41 41.53 -36.17
C LYS A 49 -24.34 43.03 -36.49
N ARG A 50 -23.39 43.77 -35.92
CA ARG A 50 -23.18 45.21 -36.13
C ARG A 50 -22.20 45.51 -37.27
N THR A 51 -21.16 44.70 -37.44
CA THR A 51 -20.03 44.96 -38.36
C THR A 51 -20.15 44.22 -39.68
N GLY A 52 -20.96 43.16 -39.76
CA GLY A 52 -21.11 42.34 -40.98
C GLY A 52 -19.90 41.44 -41.28
N GLU A 53 -19.00 41.26 -40.32
CA GLU A 53 -17.83 40.37 -40.42
C GLU A 53 -18.21 38.89 -40.46
N ASP A 54 -17.35 38.04 -41.01
CA ASP A 54 -17.54 36.60 -41.02
C ASP A 54 -17.07 35.96 -39.69
N GLY A 55 -17.50 34.73 -39.41
CA GLY A 55 -17.13 34.00 -38.19
C GLY A 55 -18.29 33.63 -37.26
N ARG A 56 -19.54 33.85 -37.69
CA ARG A 56 -20.75 33.49 -36.91
C ARG A 56 -20.79 32.02 -36.51
N GLY A 57 -20.34 31.12 -37.39
CA GLY A 57 -20.24 29.69 -37.10
C GLY A 57 -19.21 29.36 -36.02
N LEU A 58 -18.04 30.01 -36.04
CA LEU A 58 -17.01 29.85 -35.02
C LEU A 58 -17.47 30.37 -33.65
N ALA A 59 -18.14 31.52 -33.62
CA ALA A 59 -18.71 32.09 -32.41
C ALA A 59 -19.78 31.16 -31.79
N LEU A 60 -20.64 30.55 -32.62
CA LEU A 60 -21.64 29.59 -32.15
C LEU A 60 -20.98 28.31 -31.62
N ALA A 61 -19.97 27.78 -32.31
CA ALA A 61 -19.22 26.61 -31.88
C ALA A 61 -18.51 26.84 -30.54
N GLY A 62 -17.82 27.97 -30.38
CA GLY A 62 -17.17 28.34 -29.13
C GLY A 62 -18.16 28.48 -27.96
N LEU A 63 -19.35 29.01 -28.23
CA LEU A 63 -20.41 29.15 -27.22
C LEU A 63 -21.00 27.78 -26.81
N ILE A 64 -21.30 26.90 -27.77
CA ILE A 64 -21.81 25.55 -27.51
C ILE A 64 -20.78 24.74 -26.70
N ILE A 65 -19.51 24.73 -27.14
CA ILE A 65 -18.43 24.02 -26.45
C ILE A 65 -18.23 24.60 -25.04
N GLY A 66 -18.28 25.93 -24.90
CA GLY A 66 -18.17 26.60 -23.60
C GLY A 66 -19.26 26.17 -22.62
N TYR A 67 -20.53 26.14 -23.04
CA TYR A 67 -21.62 25.67 -22.17
C TYR A 67 -21.50 24.18 -21.82
N VAL A 68 -21.17 23.32 -22.79
CA VAL A 68 -21.01 21.88 -22.55
C VAL A 68 -19.86 21.58 -21.58
N MET A 69 -18.70 22.20 -21.79
CA MET A 69 -17.54 22.03 -20.91
C MET A 69 -17.81 22.56 -19.50
N THR A 70 -18.47 23.72 -19.38
CA THR A 70 -18.84 24.28 -18.08
C THR A 70 -19.81 23.35 -17.34
N ALA A 71 -20.83 22.81 -18.02
CA ALA A 71 -21.76 21.86 -17.43
C ALA A 71 -21.05 20.57 -16.96
N LEU A 72 -20.13 20.04 -17.77
CA LEU A 72 -19.36 18.84 -17.42
C LEU A 72 -18.44 19.09 -16.23
N THR A 73 -17.76 20.24 -16.15
CA THR A 73 -16.96 20.62 -14.98
C THR A 73 -17.82 20.74 -13.72
N VAL A 74 -19.00 21.37 -13.80
CA VAL A 74 -19.92 21.45 -12.65
C VAL A 74 -20.34 20.06 -12.19
N ILE A 75 -20.68 19.17 -13.12
CA ILE A 75 -21.03 17.78 -12.82
C ILE A 75 -19.87 17.07 -12.09
N VAL A 76 -18.64 17.16 -12.61
CA VAL A 76 -17.45 16.55 -11.97
C VAL A 76 -17.19 17.12 -10.59
N VAL A 77 -17.33 18.44 -10.40
CA VAL A 77 -17.16 19.09 -9.08
C VAL A 77 -18.24 18.61 -8.11
N VAL A 78 -19.50 18.56 -8.53
CA VAL A 78 -20.61 18.05 -7.71
C VAL A 78 -20.36 16.59 -7.31
N PHE A 79 -20.01 15.72 -8.26
CA PHE A 79 -19.67 14.33 -7.94
C PHE A 79 -18.46 14.21 -7.02
N SER A 80 -17.44 15.04 -7.21
CA SER A 80 -16.23 15.06 -6.36
C SER A 80 -16.55 15.53 -4.93
N VAL A 81 -17.42 16.54 -4.78
CA VAL A 81 -17.90 17.02 -3.48
C VAL A 81 -18.80 15.97 -2.82
N LEU A 82 -19.72 15.35 -3.54
CA LEU A 82 -20.56 14.26 -3.02
C LEU A 82 -19.72 13.06 -2.59
N PHE A 83 -18.71 12.68 -3.37
CA PHE A 83 -17.76 11.62 -3.01
C PHE A 83 -16.95 12.00 -1.76
N LEU A 84 -16.43 13.22 -1.68
CA LEU A 84 -15.74 13.72 -0.49
C LEU A 84 -16.64 13.74 0.75
N VAL A 85 -17.90 14.13 0.62
CA VAL A 85 -18.88 14.09 1.70
C VAL A 85 -19.18 12.65 2.12
N ALA A 86 -19.35 11.72 1.17
CA ALA A 86 -19.57 10.31 1.47
C ALA A 86 -18.36 9.67 2.18
N VAL A 87 -17.14 9.98 1.74
CA VAL A 87 -15.90 9.56 2.43
C VAL A 87 -15.81 10.21 3.80
N ALA A 88 -16.12 11.51 3.93
CA ALA A 88 -16.12 12.21 5.22
C ALA A 88 -17.19 11.67 6.19
N GLN A 89 -18.33 11.19 5.70
CA GLN A 89 -19.33 10.50 6.50
C GLN A 89 -18.85 9.13 6.98
N HIS A 90 -18.08 8.39 6.16
CA HIS A 90 -17.42 7.14 6.59
C HIS A 90 -16.23 7.37 7.53
N VAL A 91 -15.54 8.51 7.44
CA VAL A 91 -14.50 8.92 8.39
C VAL A 91 -15.11 9.56 9.65
N GLY A 92 -16.35 10.02 9.60
CA GLY A 92 -17.08 10.64 10.71
C GLY A 92 -17.40 9.67 11.85
N GLU A 93 -17.50 8.37 11.59
CA GLU A 93 -17.62 7.33 12.63
C GLU A 93 -16.30 7.05 13.38
N LEU A 94 -15.20 7.72 13.02
CA LEU A 94 -13.91 7.67 13.72
C LEU A 94 -13.63 8.92 14.57
N ARG A 95 -14.63 9.76 14.86
CA ARG A 95 -14.47 10.83 15.86
C ARG A 95 -14.35 10.24 17.27
N VAL A 96 -13.10 10.07 17.65
CA VAL A 96 -12.60 9.88 19.02
C VAL A 96 -13.14 11.02 19.90
N ASP A 97 -13.90 10.66 20.92
CA ASP A 97 -14.20 11.52 22.07
C ASP A 97 -12.89 11.99 22.72
N ASP A 98 -12.74 13.31 22.82
CA ASP A 98 -11.59 13.96 23.42
C ASP A 98 -11.78 14.05 24.94
N GLY A 99 -10.75 13.69 25.69
CA GLY A 99 -10.63 14.06 27.11
C GLY A 99 -11.24 13.12 28.17
N SER A 100 -10.59 11.98 28.42
CA SER A 100 -10.38 11.52 29.79
C SER A 100 -9.21 10.54 29.84
N THR A 101 -8.18 10.89 30.61
CA THR A 101 -7.10 10.03 31.06
C THR A 101 -7.67 8.80 31.79
N ARG A 102 -8.04 7.78 31.01
CA ARG A 102 -8.22 6.41 31.49
C ARG A 102 -7.18 5.56 30.78
N SER A 103 -6.39 4.84 31.57
CA SER A 103 -5.52 3.76 31.11
C SER A 103 -6.25 2.94 30.04
N ALA A 104 -5.78 3.02 28.79
CA ALA A 104 -6.45 2.40 27.67
C ALA A 104 -6.49 0.88 27.88
N ALA A 105 -7.70 0.31 27.88
CA ALA A 105 -7.88 -1.12 27.79
C ALA A 105 -7.20 -1.65 26.51
N PRO A 106 -6.62 -2.86 26.51
CA PRO A 106 -6.02 -3.45 25.31
C PRO A 106 -7.06 -3.56 24.18
N PRO A 107 -6.63 -3.55 22.91
CA PRO A 107 -7.54 -3.67 21.78
C PRO A 107 -8.42 -4.92 21.90
N SER A 108 -9.73 -4.74 21.91
CA SER A 108 -10.72 -5.81 21.93
C SER A 108 -10.88 -6.41 20.53
N GLY A 109 -10.00 -7.33 20.17
CA GLY A 109 -10.16 -8.23 19.02
C GLY A 109 -10.43 -9.67 19.49
N ASP A 110 -11.00 -10.49 18.60
CA ASP A 110 -11.08 -11.93 18.85
C ASP A 110 -9.67 -12.50 19.05
N ARG A 111 -9.52 -13.47 19.95
CA ARG A 111 -8.22 -14.11 20.20
C ARG A 111 -7.83 -14.99 19.01
N LEU A 112 -6.52 -15.26 18.87
CA LEU A 112 -6.04 -16.31 17.97
C LEU A 112 -6.80 -17.63 18.20
N PRO A 113 -7.15 -18.38 17.14
CA PRO A 113 -7.88 -19.63 17.28
C PRO A 113 -7.02 -20.67 18.00
N ALA A 114 -7.68 -21.60 18.69
CA ALA A 114 -6.99 -22.77 19.24
C ALA A 114 -6.33 -23.57 18.09
N PHE A 115 -5.14 -24.11 18.36
CA PHE A 115 -4.43 -24.92 17.38
C PHE A 115 -4.99 -26.36 17.38
N VAL A 116 -5.41 -26.81 16.21
CA VAL A 116 -5.73 -28.21 15.92
C VAL A 116 -4.71 -28.70 14.89
N ALA A 117 -3.91 -29.69 15.29
CA ALA A 117 -2.84 -30.23 14.46
C ALA A 117 -3.41 -30.91 13.19
N PRO A 118 -3.04 -30.46 11.98
CA PRO A 118 -3.39 -31.16 10.76
C PRO A 118 -2.72 -32.53 10.70
N ARG A 119 -3.38 -33.54 10.12
CA ARG A 119 -2.82 -34.90 9.97
C ARG A 119 -1.51 -34.94 9.18
N ASN A 120 -1.29 -33.94 8.32
CA ASN A 120 -0.15 -33.80 7.43
C ASN A 120 0.79 -32.66 7.88
N LEU A 121 0.76 -32.25 9.15
CA LEU A 121 1.66 -31.24 9.70
C LEU A 121 3.13 -31.60 9.39
N GLY A 122 3.86 -30.69 8.76
CA GLY A 122 5.25 -30.90 8.36
C GLY A 122 5.48 -31.98 7.30
N ALA A 123 4.44 -32.61 6.74
CA ALA A 123 4.61 -33.74 5.84
C ALA A 123 5.20 -33.36 4.47
N ASN A 124 4.98 -32.12 4.03
CA ASN A 124 5.41 -31.64 2.71
C ASN A 124 5.67 -30.13 2.68
N CYS A 125 6.79 -29.69 3.25
CA CYS A 125 7.25 -28.31 3.16
C CYS A 125 7.86 -28.02 1.79
N GLN A 126 7.45 -26.92 1.17
CA GLN A 126 7.85 -26.54 -0.18
C GLN A 126 8.22 -25.06 -0.21
N TYR A 127 9.30 -24.74 -0.92
CA TYR A 127 9.87 -23.39 -1.04
C TYR A 127 10.05 -23.03 -2.52
N PRO A 128 8.96 -22.94 -3.30
CA PRO A 128 9.05 -22.59 -4.72
C PRO A 128 9.71 -21.22 -4.92
N LYS A 129 10.43 -21.11 -6.03
CA LYS A 129 11.07 -19.86 -6.45
C LYS A 129 10.08 -18.70 -6.45
N GLY A 130 10.52 -17.57 -5.92
CA GLY A 130 9.77 -16.33 -5.83
C GLY A 130 9.96 -15.48 -7.09
N ASP A 131 9.21 -14.40 -7.18
CA ASP A 131 9.25 -13.53 -8.35
C ASP A 131 10.41 -12.52 -8.25
N LEU A 132 10.84 -12.23 -7.02
CA LEU A 132 12.00 -11.39 -6.72
C LEU A 132 13.25 -12.26 -6.48
N PRO A 133 14.45 -11.78 -6.87
CA PRO A 133 15.70 -12.45 -6.53
C PRO A 133 15.95 -12.41 -5.02
N ALA A 134 16.87 -13.26 -4.56
CA ALA A 134 17.32 -13.24 -3.17
C ALA A 134 18.10 -11.94 -2.88
N GLY A 135 17.84 -11.32 -1.73
CA GLY A 135 18.54 -10.12 -1.26
C GLY A 135 19.95 -10.39 -0.73
N ALA A 136 20.28 -11.66 -0.48
CA ALA A 136 21.60 -12.15 -0.10
C ALA A 136 21.81 -13.58 -0.63
N PRO A 137 23.06 -14.06 -0.77
CA PRO A 137 23.34 -15.43 -1.18
C PRO A 137 22.70 -16.45 -0.24
N VAL A 138 21.90 -17.37 -0.77
CA VAL A 138 21.23 -18.39 0.04
C VAL A 138 20.78 -19.58 -0.81
N THR A 139 20.76 -20.76 -0.20
CA THR A 139 20.12 -21.95 -0.77
C THR A 139 18.76 -22.16 -0.10
N PRO A 140 17.68 -22.43 -0.85
CA PRO A 140 16.39 -22.77 -0.27
C PRO A 140 16.48 -23.95 0.72
N PRO A 141 15.59 -24.01 1.73
CA PRO A 141 15.60 -25.09 2.70
C PRO A 141 15.27 -26.43 2.05
N ARG A 142 15.62 -27.52 2.73
CA ARG A 142 15.22 -28.87 2.31
C ARG A 142 13.69 -28.97 2.20
N THR A 143 13.21 -29.43 1.05
CA THR A 143 11.78 -29.68 0.81
C THR A 143 11.34 -31.08 1.25
N GLY A 144 10.03 -31.30 1.34
CA GLY A 144 9.42 -32.56 1.73
C GLY A 144 9.14 -32.63 3.23
N ARG A 145 9.31 -33.81 3.83
CA ARG A 145 8.98 -34.03 5.24
C ARG A 145 9.97 -33.31 6.16
N VAL A 146 9.44 -32.48 7.05
CA VAL A 146 10.14 -31.80 8.14
C VAL A 146 9.67 -32.40 9.47
N PRO A 147 10.59 -32.85 10.36
CA PRO A 147 10.22 -33.33 11.69
C PRO A 147 9.57 -32.24 12.54
N THR A 148 8.50 -32.57 13.25
CA THR A 148 7.82 -31.67 14.21
C THR A 148 8.30 -31.88 15.65
N ASP A 149 9.27 -32.75 15.86
CA ASP A 149 9.91 -33.04 17.14
C ASP A 149 11.39 -32.63 17.10
N PRO A 150 11.92 -31.92 18.11
CA PRO A 150 11.19 -31.39 19.27
C PRO A 150 10.14 -30.34 18.84
N ALA A 151 9.04 -30.26 19.59
CA ALA A 151 7.95 -29.32 19.29
C ALA A 151 8.37 -27.85 19.45
N LYS A 152 9.40 -27.60 20.27
CA LYS A 152 9.99 -26.29 20.51
C LYS A 152 11.48 -26.33 20.18
N ILE A 153 11.97 -25.29 19.52
CA ILE A 153 13.39 -25.13 19.18
C ILE A 153 13.83 -23.76 19.67
N SER A 154 14.92 -23.71 20.43
CA SER A 154 15.48 -22.45 20.92
C SER A 154 16.33 -21.78 19.84
N ALA A 155 16.23 -20.47 19.74
CA ALA A 155 17.04 -19.66 18.85
C ALA A 155 17.30 -18.29 19.48
N SER A 156 18.42 -17.67 19.10
CA SER A 156 18.81 -16.36 19.57
C SER A 156 19.09 -15.42 18.41
N VAL A 157 18.61 -14.18 18.53
CA VAL A 157 18.94 -13.07 17.63
C VAL A 157 19.76 -12.06 18.43
N SER A 158 21.04 -11.95 18.11
CA SER A 158 21.92 -10.91 18.66
C SER A 158 21.74 -9.63 17.85
N THR A 159 21.46 -8.52 18.53
CA THR A 159 21.28 -7.21 17.88
C THR A 159 22.16 -6.14 18.49
N SER A 160 22.35 -5.04 17.78
CA SER A 160 23.02 -3.82 18.29
C SER A 160 22.31 -3.19 19.51
N GLN A 161 21.07 -3.58 19.82
CA GLN A 161 20.29 -3.07 20.95
C GLN A 161 20.11 -4.08 22.10
N GLY A 162 20.69 -5.28 21.96
CA GLY A 162 20.60 -6.38 22.91
C GLY A 162 20.17 -7.70 22.29
N ASN A 163 20.24 -8.78 23.07
CA ASN A 163 19.81 -10.11 22.63
C ASN A 163 18.28 -10.25 22.67
N ILE A 164 17.77 -11.07 21.78
CA ILE A 164 16.37 -11.45 21.67
C ILE A 164 16.33 -12.98 21.60
N GLY A 165 15.91 -13.64 22.68
CA GLY A 165 15.70 -15.07 22.71
C GLY A 165 14.35 -15.43 22.09
N LEU A 166 14.32 -16.52 21.34
CA LEU A 166 13.17 -17.02 20.62
C LEU A 166 12.92 -18.49 20.98
N GLU A 167 11.66 -18.83 21.26
CA GLU A 167 11.20 -20.22 21.31
C GLU A 167 10.35 -20.49 20.07
N LEU A 168 10.93 -21.15 19.07
CA LEU A 168 10.30 -21.47 17.80
C LEU A 168 9.29 -22.62 17.98
N ASP A 169 8.10 -22.50 17.39
CA ASP A 169 6.99 -23.46 17.55
C ASP A 169 6.95 -24.45 16.38
N ASN A 170 7.92 -25.37 16.35
CA ASN A 170 8.06 -26.42 15.33
C ASN A 170 6.84 -27.36 15.32
N GLY A 171 6.18 -27.54 16.46
CA GLY A 171 4.95 -28.33 16.60
C GLY A 171 3.70 -27.67 16.01
N LYS A 172 3.76 -26.41 15.57
CA LYS A 172 2.63 -25.72 14.92
C LYS A 172 2.93 -25.20 13.53
N SER A 173 4.17 -24.76 13.30
CA SER A 173 4.60 -24.14 12.06
C SER A 173 5.95 -24.69 11.58
N PRO A 174 6.06 -26.03 11.36
CA PRO A 174 7.32 -26.69 11.04
C PRO A 174 7.98 -26.21 9.75
N CYS A 175 7.21 -25.86 8.71
CA CYS A 175 7.81 -25.36 7.47
C CYS A 175 8.43 -23.97 7.68
N THR A 176 7.79 -23.14 8.48
CA THR A 176 8.29 -21.81 8.85
C THR A 176 9.53 -21.91 9.73
N VAL A 177 9.54 -22.83 10.71
CA VAL A 177 10.70 -23.06 11.57
C VAL A 177 11.88 -23.63 10.78
N ASN A 178 11.65 -24.59 9.87
CA ASN A 178 12.67 -25.11 8.96
C ASN A 178 13.24 -24.02 8.04
N ASN A 179 12.40 -23.13 7.54
CA ASN A 179 12.83 -21.95 6.79
C ASN A 179 13.75 -21.05 7.64
N PHE A 180 13.28 -20.59 8.80
CA PHE A 180 14.05 -19.71 9.67
C PHE A 180 15.39 -20.34 10.09
N ALA A 181 15.38 -21.61 10.50
CA ALA A 181 16.56 -22.38 10.86
C ALA A 181 17.58 -22.45 9.72
N SER A 182 17.12 -22.79 8.50
CA SER A 182 17.99 -22.89 7.33
C SER A 182 18.61 -21.55 6.95
N LEU A 183 17.85 -20.45 7.03
CA LEU A 183 18.35 -19.09 6.79
C LEU A 183 19.36 -18.66 7.86
N ALA A 184 19.05 -18.90 9.14
CA ALA A 184 19.90 -18.59 10.27
C ALA A 184 21.25 -19.34 10.22
N GLN A 185 21.24 -20.63 9.89
CA GLN A 185 22.45 -21.44 9.73
C GLN A 185 23.35 -20.97 8.58
N GLN A 186 22.76 -20.39 7.53
CA GLN A 186 23.50 -19.83 6.40
C GLN A 186 23.97 -18.39 6.64
N GLY A 187 23.72 -17.82 7.83
CA GLY A 187 24.05 -16.43 8.14
C GLY A 187 23.23 -15.40 7.34
N PHE A 188 22.07 -15.80 6.80
CA PHE A 188 21.25 -14.94 5.94
C PHE A 188 20.76 -13.65 6.62
N PHE A 189 20.63 -13.68 7.94
CA PHE A 189 20.21 -12.55 8.76
C PHE A 189 21.37 -11.72 9.30
N ASP A 190 22.61 -12.16 9.09
CA ASP A 190 23.80 -11.50 9.63
C ASP A 190 23.98 -10.14 8.98
N ASP A 191 24.37 -9.17 9.81
CA ASP A 191 24.57 -7.78 9.43
C ASP A 191 23.37 -7.09 8.75
N THR A 192 22.16 -7.61 8.92
CA THR A 192 20.92 -7.03 8.38
C THR A 192 20.30 -6.01 9.33
N THR A 193 19.44 -5.12 8.83
CA THR A 193 18.73 -4.14 9.67
C THR A 193 17.26 -4.50 9.84
N CYS A 194 16.70 -4.20 11.01
CA CYS A 194 15.26 -4.14 11.18
C CYS A 194 14.78 -2.80 10.60
N HIS A 195 14.17 -2.88 9.42
CA HIS A 195 13.88 -1.72 8.59
C HIS A 195 12.58 -1.01 8.99
N ARG A 196 11.74 -1.61 9.85
CA ARG A 196 10.45 -1.04 10.23
C ARG A 196 10.09 -1.30 11.69
N LEU A 197 9.67 -0.25 12.37
CA LEU A 197 9.06 -0.22 13.69
C LEU A 197 7.73 0.52 13.56
N THR A 198 6.68 -0.06 14.12
CA THR A 198 5.39 0.62 14.28
C THR A 198 5.11 0.86 15.75
N THR A 199 4.73 2.08 16.12
CA THR A 199 4.26 2.51 17.46
C THR A 199 2.77 2.86 17.51
N ALA A 200 2.06 2.68 16.39
CA ALA A 200 0.62 2.81 16.31
C ALA A 200 -0.12 1.94 17.34
N ARG A 201 -1.30 2.40 17.77
CA ARG A 201 -2.07 1.73 18.84
C ARG A 201 -2.43 0.27 18.53
N SER A 202 -2.73 -0.03 17.27
CA SER A 202 -3.19 -1.36 16.82
C SER A 202 -2.08 -2.25 16.25
N LEU A 203 -0.89 -1.71 15.99
CA LEU A 203 0.22 -2.44 15.38
C LEU A 203 1.51 -2.08 16.10
N LYS A 204 1.98 -2.98 16.96
CA LYS A 204 3.15 -2.80 17.84
C LYS A 204 4.19 -3.87 17.54
N VAL A 205 4.87 -3.69 16.41
CA VAL A 205 5.82 -4.66 15.88
C VAL A 205 7.15 -4.02 15.51
N LEU A 206 8.22 -4.79 15.67
CA LEU A 206 9.52 -4.54 15.03
C LEU A 206 9.69 -5.59 13.91
N GLN A 207 9.87 -5.14 12.68
CA GLN A 207 10.00 -5.99 11.50
C GLN A 207 11.45 -6.04 11.01
N CYS A 208 11.94 -7.25 10.78
CA CYS A 208 13.32 -7.58 10.40
C CYS A 208 13.35 -8.65 9.32
N GLY A 209 14.55 -9.12 8.96
CA GLY A 209 14.73 -10.28 8.07
C GLY A 209 14.73 -9.97 6.57
N ASP A 210 14.92 -8.71 6.20
CA ASP A 210 15.19 -8.28 4.83
C ASP A 210 16.69 -7.92 4.69
N PRO A 211 17.50 -8.71 3.97
CA PRO A 211 18.92 -8.40 3.77
C PRO A 211 19.19 -7.09 3.03
N THR A 212 18.24 -6.60 2.25
CA THR A 212 18.36 -5.34 1.53
C THR A 212 18.05 -4.13 2.41
N GLY A 213 17.38 -4.34 3.56
CA GLY A 213 16.90 -3.27 4.45
C GLY A 213 15.83 -2.36 3.84
N THR A 214 15.24 -2.73 2.69
CA THR A 214 14.25 -1.90 1.97
C THR A 214 12.81 -2.18 2.39
N GLY A 215 12.56 -3.35 2.98
CA GLY A 215 11.23 -3.91 3.25
C GLY A 215 10.66 -4.74 2.10
N ALA A 216 11.30 -4.75 0.93
CA ALA A 216 10.84 -5.48 -0.25
C ALA A 216 11.69 -6.72 -0.58
N GLY A 217 12.83 -6.92 0.10
CA GLY A 217 13.70 -8.06 -0.16
C GLY A 217 13.26 -9.34 0.54
N GLY A 218 13.93 -10.43 0.20
CA GLY A 218 13.62 -11.77 0.73
C GLY A 218 14.64 -12.82 0.27
N PRO A 219 14.34 -14.11 0.44
CA PRO A 219 15.31 -15.18 0.18
C PRO A 219 15.24 -15.74 -1.25
N GLY A 220 14.50 -15.09 -2.15
CA GLY A 220 14.34 -15.52 -3.55
C GLY A 220 13.32 -16.66 -3.75
N TYR A 221 12.62 -17.05 -2.69
CA TYR A 221 11.54 -18.03 -2.70
C TYR A 221 10.38 -17.60 -1.80
N ARG A 222 9.25 -18.27 -1.93
CA ARG A 222 8.07 -18.08 -1.08
C ARG A 222 7.54 -19.42 -0.58
N PHE A 223 6.75 -19.39 0.50
CA PHE A 223 6.06 -20.61 0.98
C PHE A 223 4.70 -20.31 1.64
N PRO A 224 3.81 -21.33 1.73
CA PRO A 224 2.47 -21.19 2.30
C PRO A 224 2.44 -20.72 3.76
N ASN A 225 1.30 -20.19 4.19
CA ASN A 225 1.04 -19.90 5.60
C ASN A 225 0.76 -21.18 6.40
N GLU A 226 1.11 -21.15 7.69
CA GLU A 226 0.79 -22.22 8.64
C GLU A 226 -0.18 -21.68 9.71
N TYR A 227 -0.04 -22.05 10.99
CA TYR A 227 -0.88 -21.52 12.05
C TYR A 227 -0.74 -19.99 12.16
N PRO A 228 -1.83 -19.20 12.30
CA PRO A 228 -3.23 -19.60 12.50
C PRO A 228 -4.03 -19.80 11.21
N THR A 229 -3.48 -19.46 10.04
CA THR A 229 -4.18 -19.54 8.75
C THR A 229 -4.71 -20.94 8.46
N SER A 230 -3.96 -21.98 8.85
CA SER A 230 -4.36 -23.39 8.69
C SER A 230 -5.60 -23.81 9.50
N GLN A 231 -6.05 -22.97 10.45
CA GLN A 231 -7.25 -23.23 11.27
C GLN A 231 -8.54 -22.76 10.59
N TYR A 232 -8.43 -22.10 9.43
CA TYR A 232 -9.54 -21.58 8.65
C TYR A 232 -9.66 -22.32 7.32
N ARG A 233 -10.88 -22.37 6.79
CA ARG A 233 -11.06 -22.73 5.38
C ARG A 233 -10.58 -21.58 4.51
N LEU A 234 -10.09 -21.86 3.29
CA LEU A 234 -9.57 -20.83 2.38
C LEU A 234 -10.59 -19.72 2.05
N SER A 235 -11.88 -20.06 2.03
CA SER A 235 -12.99 -19.11 1.79
C SER A 235 -13.61 -18.53 3.07
N ASP A 236 -13.05 -18.82 4.24
CA ASP A 236 -13.60 -18.37 5.52
C ASP A 236 -13.49 -16.84 5.66
N PRO A 237 -14.60 -16.10 5.89
CA PRO A 237 -14.55 -14.65 6.07
C PRO A 237 -13.74 -14.23 7.32
N GLY A 238 -13.53 -15.13 8.28
CA GLY A 238 -12.68 -14.94 9.44
C GLY A 238 -11.23 -14.61 9.07
N LEU A 239 -10.75 -15.03 7.90
CA LEU A 239 -9.41 -14.68 7.38
C LEU A 239 -9.22 -13.17 7.14
N ARG A 240 -10.30 -12.39 7.11
CA ARG A 240 -10.25 -10.92 6.93
C ARG A 240 -10.49 -10.15 8.24
N ARG A 241 -10.92 -10.84 9.30
CA ARG A 241 -11.22 -10.21 10.59
C ARG A 241 -9.94 -10.12 11.42
N PRO A 242 -9.54 -8.92 11.86
CA PRO A 242 -8.38 -8.80 12.73
C PRO A 242 -8.58 -9.56 14.04
N VAL A 243 -7.54 -10.27 14.46
CA VAL A 243 -7.44 -10.97 15.75
C VAL A 243 -6.26 -10.43 16.52
N VAL A 244 -6.28 -10.60 17.84
CA VAL A 244 -5.18 -10.19 18.71
C VAL A 244 -4.04 -11.20 18.60
N TYR A 245 -2.90 -10.74 18.10
CA TYR A 245 -1.59 -11.35 18.26
C TYR A 245 -0.97 -10.80 19.55
N PRO A 246 -0.84 -11.61 20.62
CA PRO A 246 -0.38 -11.12 21.91
C PRO A 246 1.07 -10.62 21.86
N ARG A 247 1.42 -9.72 22.79
CA ARG A 247 2.82 -9.40 23.07
C ARG A 247 3.66 -10.66 23.24
N GLY A 248 4.86 -10.64 22.65
CA GLY A 248 5.80 -11.76 22.64
C GLY A 248 5.58 -12.74 21.50
N THR A 249 4.60 -12.54 20.62
CA THR A 249 4.42 -13.41 19.45
C THR A 249 5.48 -13.14 18.38
N LEU A 250 6.06 -14.19 17.82
CA LEU A 250 6.92 -14.13 16.64
C LEU A 250 6.11 -14.53 15.40
N VAL A 251 6.03 -13.66 14.40
CA VAL A 251 5.22 -13.88 13.20
C VAL A 251 5.96 -13.61 11.91
N MET A 252 5.64 -14.35 10.84
CA MET A 252 6.16 -14.05 9.50
C MET A 252 5.52 -12.78 8.97
N ALA A 253 6.30 -11.91 8.34
CA ALA A 253 5.77 -10.87 7.46
C ALA A 253 5.48 -11.48 6.07
N ASN A 254 4.43 -10.99 5.42
CA ASN A 254 4.07 -11.38 4.07
C ASN A 254 3.34 -10.24 3.34
N THR A 255 3.19 -10.39 2.03
CA THR A 255 2.47 -9.49 1.13
C THR A 255 1.10 -10.06 0.71
N GLY A 256 0.60 -11.02 1.49
CA GLY A 256 -0.61 -11.77 1.20
C GLY A 256 -0.48 -13.25 1.60
N PRO A 257 -1.58 -14.00 1.61
CA PRO A 257 -1.56 -15.41 1.95
C PRO A 257 -0.61 -16.21 1.05
N GLY A 258 0.30 -16.96 1.67
CA GLY A 258 1.24 -17.86 0.98
C GLY A 258 2.44 -17.17 0.33
N THR A 259 2.77 -15.96 0.78
CA THR A 259 3.97 -15.23 0.35
C THR A 259 5.00 -15.06 1.45
N ASN A 260 5.04 -15.98 2.43
CA ASN A 260 6.09 -15.97 3.45
C ASN A 260 7.46 -16.14 2.79
N GLY A 261 8.45 -15.40 3.28
CA GLY A 261 9.84 -15.46 2.82
C GLY A 261 10.79 -15.49 4.00
N SER A 262 11.59 -14.44 4.18
CA SER A 262 12.56 -14.33 5.27
C SER A 262 12.18 -13.30 6.33
N GLN A 263 11.31 -12.35 5.99
CA GLN A 263 10.96 -11.25 6.89
C GLN A 263 10.04 -11.74 8.01
N PHE A 264 10.30 -11.26 9.22
CA PHE A 264 9.54 -11.59 10.42
C PHE A 264 9.28 -10.34 11.27
N MET A 265 8.23 -10.40 12.08
CA MET A 265 7.84 -9.36 13.01
C MET A 265 7.89 -9.89 14.44
N LEU A 266 8.48 -9.09 15.31
CA LEU A 266 8.55 -9.28 16.75
C LEU A 266 7.46 -8.42 17.39
N VAL A 267 6.40 -9.05 17.89
CA VAL A 267 5.25 -8.36 18.48
C VAL A 267 5.61 -7.91 19.89
N TYR A 268 5.88 -6.62 20.09
CA TYR A 268 6.23 -6.06 21.41
C TYR A 268 5.01 -5.50 22.14
N GLY A 269 3.83 -5.49 21.53
CA GLY A 269 2.59 -5.19 22.23
C GLY A 269 1.42 -5.84 21.49
N ASP A 270 0.31 -6.07 22.20
CA ASP A 270 -0.88 -6.66 21.59
C ASP A 270 -1.22 -5.94 20.29
N THR A 271 -1.30 -6.72 19.22
CA THR A 271 -1.35 -6.26 17.84
C THR A 271 -2.54 -6.89 17.14
N LEU A 272 -3.28 -6.09 16.38
CA LEU A 272 -4.41 -6.55 15.58
C LEU A 272 -3.95 -6.82 14.15
N LEU A 273 -3.99 -8.08 13.74
CA LEU A 273 -3.71 -8.51 12.37
C LEU A 273 -4.76 -9.54 11.94
N PRO A 274 -5.12 -9.63 10.66
CA PRO A 274 -5.87 -10.78 10.16
C PRO A 274 -5.12 -12.09 10.46
N PRO A 275 -5.79 -13.24 10.63
CA PRO A 275 -5.14 -14.53 10.91
C PRO A 275 -4.43 -15.14 9.69
N THR A 276 -3.85 -14.29 8.84
CA THR A 276 -3.07 -14.61 7.64
C THR A 276 -1.57 -14.40 7.85
N TYR A 277 -1.12 -14.09 9.07
CA TYR A 277 0.30 -13.98 9.42
C TYR A 277 0.70 -15.19 10.27
N THR A 278 1.63 -15.99 9.76
CA THR A 278 2.05 -17.25 10.40
C THR A 278 2.73 -16.94 11.74
N VAL A 279 2.19 -17.46 12.84
CA VAL A 279 2.87 -17.50 14.14
C VAL A 279 3.81 -18.69 14.13
N PHE A 280 5.09 -18.46 14.45
CA PHE A 280 6.10 -19.52 14.44
C PHE A 280 7.02 -19.52 15.66
N GLY A 281 6.66 -18.77 16.71
CA GLY A 281 7.37 -18.82 17.97
C GLY A 281 6.93 -17.74 18.95
N THR A 282 7.70 -17.62 20.02
CA THR A 282 7.55 -16.57 21.02
C THR A 282 8.90 -15.94 21.36
N VAL A 283 8.87 -14.71 21.86
CA VAL A 283 10.03 -13.96 22.34
C VAL A 283 10.15 -14.12 23.85
N ASP A 284 11.35 -14.39 24.33
CA ASP A 284 11.64 -14.55 25.74
C ASP A 284 11.59 -13.20 26.51
N SER A 285 11.67 -13.26 27.83
CA SER A 285 11.63 -12.06 28.67
C SER A 285 12.78 -11.08 28.40
N THR A 286 13.96 -11.58 28.05
CA THR A 286 15.14 -10.77 27.70
C THR A 286 14.89 -9.98 26.42
N GLY A 287 14.39 -10.67 25.40
CA GLY A 287 14.03 -10.09 24.12
C GLY A 287 12.90 -9.09 24.24
N LEU A 288 11.89 -9.37 25.06
CA LEU A 288 10.81 -8.42 25.35
C LEU A 288 11.33 -7.13 26.00
N ALA A 289 12.25 -7.22 26.95
CA ALA A 289 12.89 -6.04 27.54
C ALA A 289 13.73 -5.26 26.50
N THR A 290 14.40 -5.96 25.58
CA THR A 290 15.11 -5.32 24.45
C THR A 290 14.14 -4.60 23.52
N LEU A 291 13.03 -5.24 23.16
CA LEU A 291 11.99 -4.65 22.31
C LEU A 291 11.34 -3.42 22.96
N ASP A 292 11.11 -3.43 24.27
CA ASP A 292 10.59 -2.26 24.99
C ASP A 292 11.53 -1.05 24.89
N ARG A 293 12.84 -1.26 25.05
CA ARG A 293 13.82 -0.19 24.90
C ARG A 293 13.85 0.37 23.47
N ILE A 294 13.74 -0.51 22.46
CA ILE A 294 13.67 -0.09 21.05
C ILE A 294 12.40 0.74 20.82
N ALA A 295 11.24 0.23 21.23
CA ALA A 295 9.95 0.89 21.05
C ALA A 295 9.86 2.23 21.80
N ALA A 296 10.42 2.32 23.01
CA ALA A 296 10.44 3.55 23.80
C ALA A 296 11.26 4.69 23.16
N ARG A 297 12.26 4.35 22.32
CA ARG A 297 12.99 5.34 21.52
C ARG A 297 12.19 5.83 20.31
N GLY A 298 11.15 5.09 19.91
CA GLY A 298 10.24 5.46 18.84
C GLY A 298 10.80 5.26 17.43
N VAL A 299 10.05 5.77 16.47
CA VAL A 299 10.38 5.75 15.04
C VAL A 299 11.20 6.98 14.67
N ALA A 300 12.13 6.83 13.73
CA ALA A 300 12.89 7.94 13.17
C ALA A 300 11.95 9.02 12.62
N GLY A 301 12.19 10.28 13.01
CA GLY A 301 11.32 11.40 12.66
C GLY A 301 10.03 11.52 13.49
N GLY A 302 9.81 10.64 14.48
CA GLY A 302 8.70 10.74 15.44
C GLY A 302 7.33 10.34 14.89
N ALA A 303 7.27 9.71 13.72
CA ALA A 303 6.04 9.13 13.18
C ALA A 303 5.63 7.86 13.94
N ASP A 304 4.44 7.32 13.64
CA ASP A 304 3.98 6.06 14.22
C ASP A 304 4.42 4.81 13.46
N ASP A 305 4.99 4.97 12.25
CA ASP A 305 5.48 3.86 11.42
C ASP A 305 6.69 4.31 10.58
N GLY A 306 7.71 3.48 10.51
CA GLY A 306 8.91 3.77 9.73
C GLY A 306 10.16 3.09 10.28
N LYS A 307 11.34 3.59 9.95
CA LYS A 307 12.60 3.05 10.49
C LYS A 307 12.70 3.30 12.00
N PRO A 308 13.26 2.38 12.80
CA PRO A 308 13.56 2.66 14.21
C PRO A 308 14.39 3.95 14.40
N ALA A 309 14.12 4.75 15.43
CA ALA A 309 14.89 5.97 15.72
C ALA A 309 16.36 5.68 16.07
N ALA A 310 16.59 4.59 16.80
CA ALA A 310 17.92 4.01 16.96
C ALA A 310 18.00 2.77 16.09
N GLU A 311 19.03 2.69 15.23
CA GLU A 311 19.22 1.56 14.34
C GLU A 311 19.29 0.24 15.11
N VAL A 312 18.50 -0.73 14.65
CA VAL A 312 18.52 -2.10 15.13
C VAL A 312 19.14 -2.96 14.04
N LYS A 313 20.39 -3.34 14.24
CA LYS A 313 21.13 -4.23 13.35
C LYS A 313 21.16 -5.62 13.97
N ILE A 314 20.75 -6.63 13.21
CA ILE A 314 20.97 -8.04 13.56
C ILE A 314 22.45 -8.32 13.31
N ILE A 315 23.17 -8.65 14.37
CA ILE A 315 24.57 -9.08 14.30
C ILE A 315 24.58 -10.54 13.83
N SER A 316 23.73 -11.37 14.43
CA SER A 316 23.54 -12.76 14.03
C SER A 316 22.20 -13.31 14.50
N ALA A 317 21.70 -14.33 13.80
CA ALA A 317 20.58 -15.15 14.26
C ALA A 317 20.98 -16.62 14.18
N ARG A 318 20.85 -17.38 15.27
CA ARG A 318 21.30 -18.77 15.37
C ARG A 318 20.27 -19.61 16.12
N LEU A 319 20.25 -20.91 15.85
CA LEU A 319 19.64 -21.88 16.78
C LEU A 319 20.61 -22.07 17.96
N ASP A 320 20.07 -22.32 19.15
CA ASP A 320 20.86 -22.53 20.37
C ASP A 320 21.32 -23.99 20.53
#